data_AF-A0AAW9EB40-F1
#
_entry.id   AF-A0AAW9EB40-F1
#
_cell.length_a   1.000
_cell.length_b   1.000
_cell.length_c   1.000
_cell.angle_alpha   90.00
_cell.angle_beta   90.00
_cell.angle_gamma   90.00
#
_symmetry.space_group_name_H-M   'P 1'
#
loop_
_entity.id
_entity.type
_entity.pdbx_description
1 polymer ?
#
loop_
_entity_poly.entity_id
_entity_poly.type
_entity_poly.pdbx_seq_one_letter_code
_entity_poly.pdbx_strand_id
1 'polypeptide(L)'
;GDVISRYQRMLGKNVLQPIGWDAFGLPAEGAAVKNNTAPAPWTYENINYMKGQLKKLGFGYDWDREVTTCTPEYYRWEQWFFTKLYEKGLVYKKTSAVN
;
A
#
# COMPACT_ATOMS: atom_id res chain seq x y z
N GLY A 1 10.48 -11.80 -6.72
CA GLY A 1 11.02 -10.49 -7.09
C GLY A 1 12.52 -10.42 -6.89
N ASP A 2 12.99 -10.60 -5.65
CA ASP A 2 14.37 -10.30 -5.23
C ASP A 2 15.49 -10.94 -6.07
N VAL A 3 15.40 -12.25 -6.35
CA VAL A 3 16.38 -12.96 -7.18
C VAL A 3 16.52 -12.32 -8.56
N ILE A 4 15.39 -12.00 -9.20
CA ILE A 4 15.38 -11.38 -10.53
C ILE A 4 16.01 -9.99 -10.46
N SER A 5 15.61 -9.16 -9.49
CA SER A 5 16.16 -7.80 -9.38
C SER A 5 17.65 -7.79 -9.12
N ARG A 6 18.16 -8.70 -8.27
CA ARG A 6 19.60 -8.87 -8.03
C ARG A 6 20.32 -9.29 -9.30
N TYR A 7 19.79 -10.30 -10.00
CA TYR A 7 20.32 -10.74 -11.29
C TYR A 7 20.38 -9.60 -12.31
N GLN A 8 19.30 -8.83 -12.47
CA GLN A 8 19.25 -7.71 -13.40
C GLN A 8 20.21 -6.56 -13.00
N ARG A 9 20.38 -6.29 -11.70
CA ARG A 9 21.41 -5.34 -11.21
C ARG A 9 22.83 -5.82 -11.54
N MET A 10 23.11 -7.11 -11.39
CA MET A 10 24.41 -7.69 -11.76
C MET A 10 24.69 -7.63 -13.26
N LEU A 11 23.65 -7.58 -14.10
CA LEU A 11 23.77 -7.30 -15.53
C LEU A 11 23.93 -5.80 -15.86
N GLY A 12 24.13 -4.93 -14.85
CA GLY A 12 24.33 -3.49 -15.03
C GLY A 12 23.06 -2.69 -15.27
N LYS A 13 21.87 -3.27 -15.08
CA LYS A 13 20.61 -2.52 -15.25
C LYS A 13 20.29 -1.65 -14.04
N ASN A 14 19.64 -0.51 -14.30
CA ASN A 14 19.03 0.31 -13.26
C ASN A 14 17.67 -0.30 -12.86
N VAL A 15 17.61 -0.96 -11.70
CA VAL A 15 16.44 -1.75 -11.27
C VAL A 15 15.72 -1.07 -10.10
N LEU A 16 14.45 -0.72 -10.33
CA LEU A 16 13.50 -0.29 -9.32
C LEU A 16 12.75 -1.52 -8.75
N GLN A 17 12.99 -1.83 -7.49
CA GLN A 17 12.24 -2.83 -6.71
C GLN A 17 11.67 -2.15 -5.46
N PRO A 18 10.49 -1.50 -5.53
CA PRO A 18 9.88 -0.82 -4.40
C PRO A 18 9.04 -1.82 -3.58
N ILE A 19 8.57 -1.35 -2.44
CA ILE A 19 7.57 -2.03 -1.61
C ILE A 19 6.60 -0.99 -1.07
N GLY A 20 5.42 -1.42 -0.67
CA GLY A 20 4.45 -0.57 -0.01
C GLY A 20 3.45 -1.39 0.79
N TRP A 21 2.60 -0.69 1.51
CA TRP A 21 1.64 -1.26 2.44
C TRP A 21 0.24 -0.90 1.98
N ASP A 22 -0.51 -1.92 1.55
CA ASP A 22 -1.95 -1.81 1.34
C ASP A 22 -2.64 -1.80 2.71
N ALA A 23 -2.95 -0.60 3.18
CA ALA A 23 -3.12 -0.26 4.58
C ALA A 23 -4.50 0.33 4.92
N PHE A 24 -5.44 0.31 3.97
CA PHE A 24 -6.85 0.71 4.14
C PHE A 24 -7.80 -0.48 3.93
N GLY A 25 -9.07 -0.29 4.31
CA GLY A 25 -10.16 -1.19 3.99
C GLY A 25 -10.31 -2.38 4.95
N LEU A 26 -11.21 -3.29 4.56
CA LEU A 26 -11.71 -4.38 5.41
C LEU A 26 -10.64 -5.28 6.04
N PRO A 27 -9.51 -5.62 5.36
CA PRO A 27 -8.49 -6.44 5.99
C PRO A 27 -7.87 -5.78 7.23
N ALA A 28 -7.48 -4.50 7.13
CA ALA A 28 -6.87 -3.75 8.22
C ALA A 28 -7.89 -3.43 9.32
N GLU A 29 -9.08 -2.96 8.93
CA GLU A 29 -10.17 -2.62 9.85
C GLU A 29 -10.67 -3.85 10.61
N GLY A 30 -10.95 -4.94 9.91
CA GLY A 30 -11.45 -6.17 10.50
C GLY A 30 -10.45 -6.82 11.45
N ALA A 31 -9.14 -6.75 11.14
CA ALA A 31 -8.10 -7.23 12.03
C ALA A 31 -7.98 -6.36 13.29
N ALA A 32 -8.05 -5.04 13.18
CA ALA A 32 -8.01 -4.15 14.33
C ALA A 32 -9.19 -4.34 15.27
N VAL A 33 -10.41 -4.48 14.73
CA VAL A 33 -11.62 -4.75 15.51
C VAL A 33 -11.53 -6.08 16.24
N LYS A 34 -11.07 -7.15 15.58
CA LYS A 34 -10.87 -8.47 16.22
C LYS A 34 -9.86 -8.43 17.37
N ASN A 35 -8.88 -7.52 17.30
CA ASN A 35 -7.86 -7.32 18.33
C ASN A 35 -8.20 -6.17 19.30
N ASN A 36 -9.45 -5.68 19.26
CA ASN A 36 -9.96 -4.63 20.15
C ASN A 36 -9.08 -3.37 20.19
N THR A 37 -8.60 -2.94 19.02
CA THR A 37 -7.71 -1.78 18.87
C THR A 37 -8.16 -0.90 17.70
N ALA A 38 -7.66 0.33 17.65
CA ALA A 38 -7.95 1.24 16.55
C ALA A 38 -7.21 0.81 15.26
N PRO A 39 -7.81 0.98 14.06
CA PRO A 39 -7.19 0.57 12.80
C PRO A 39 -5.82 1.19 12.52
N ALA A 40 -5.64 2.48 12.84
CA ALA A 40 -4.38 3.18 12.59
C ALA A 40 -3.19 2.59 13.37
N PRO A 41 -3.18 2.53 14.72
CA PRO A 41 -2.05 1.97 15.47
C PRO A 41 -1.79 0.50 15.10
N TRP A 42 -2.85 -0.31 14.95
CA TRP A 42 -2.73 -1.70 14.50
C TRP A 42 -2.01 -1.83 13.15
N THR A 43 -2.36 -0.97 12.19
CA THR A 43 -1.77 -0.98 10.86
C THR A 43 -0.29 -0.62 10.91
N TYR A 44 0.08 0.45 11.63
CA TYR A 44 1.47 0.85 11.75
C TYR A 44 2.34 -0.17 12.52
N GLU A 45 1.80 -0.81 13.55
CA GLU A 45 2.48 -1.89 14.26
C GLU A 45 2.78 -3.07 13.35
N ASN A 46 1.79 -3.51 12.57
CA ASN A 46 1.97 -4.61 11.61
C ASN A 46 2.94 -4.25 10.49
N ILE A 47 2.87 -3.02 9.96
CA ILE A 47 3.83 -2.51 8.97
C ILE A 47 5.26 -2.60 9.53
N ASN A 48 5.48 -2.10 10.75
CA ASN A 48 6.80 -2.14 11.39
C ASN A 48 7.30 -3.58 11.59
N TYR A 49 6.41 -4.47 12.04
CA TYR A 49 6.72 -5.89 12.22
C TYR A 49 7.12 -6.57 10.90
N MET A 50 6.29 -6.43 9.87
CA MET A 50 6.53 -7.00 8.54
C MET A 50 7.80 -6.41 7.90
N LYS A 51 8.02 -5.10 8.00
CA LYS A 51 9.23 -4.43 7.54
C LYS A 51 10.47 -5.04 8.17
N GLY A 52 10.43 -5.30 9.48
CA GLY A 52 11.49 -6.00 10.20
C GLY A 52 11.75 -7.40 9.65
N GLN A 53 10.70 -8.18 9.36
CA GLN A 53 10.83 -9.52 8.76
C GLN A 53 11.46 -9.46 7.35
N LEU A 54 11.00 -8.56 6.48
CA LEU A 54 11.52 -8.42 5.11
C LEU A 54 12.99 -8.00 5.10
N LYS A 55 13.40 -7.10 6.01
CA LYS A 55 14.81 -6.72 6.18
C LYS A 55 15.66 -7.90 6.65
N LYS A 56 15.18 -8.70 7.60
CA LYS A 56 15.89 -9.90 8.09
C LYS A 56 16.08 -10.97 7.01
N LEU A 57 15.11 -11.10 6.10
CA LEU A 57 15.21 -11.99 4.94
C LEU A 57 16.19 -11.48 3.86
N GLY A 58 16.70 -10.26 4.00
CA GLY A 58 17.67 -9.68 3.06
C GLY A 58 17.04 -9.21 1.74
N PHE A 59 15.74 -8.94 1.70
CA PHE A 59 15.11 -8.41 0.48
C PHE A 59 15.63 -7.00 0.17
N GLY A 60 16.12 -6.83 -1.05
CA GLY A 60 16.79 -5.62 -1.55
C GLY A 60 15.84 -4.55 -2.05
N TYR A 61 14.73 -4.33 -1.34
CA TYR A 61 13.77 -3.27 -1.65
C TYR A 61 14.41 -1.88 -1.54
N ASP A 62 14.00 -0.98 -2.42
CA ASP A 62 14.25 0.45 -2.31
C ASP A 62 13.29 1.05 -1.27
N TRP A 63 13.75 1.13 -0.02
CA TRP A 63 12.97 1.63 1.11
C TRP A 63 12.74 3.14 1.06
N ASP A 64 13.52 3.89 0.27
CA ASP A 64 13.30 5.33 0.10
C ASP A 64 12.05 5.62 -0.74
N ARG A 65 11.53 4.59 -1.42
CA ARG A 65 10.30 4.63 -2.22
C ARG A 65 9.15 3.84 -1.60
N GLU A 66 9.20 3.62 -0.29
CA GLU A 66 8.13 3.00 0.47
C GLU A 66 6.88 3.88 0.51
N VAL A 67 5.71 3.29 0.30
CA VAL A 67 4.41 3.98 0.37
C VAL A 67 3.43 3.23 1.26
N THR A 68 2.53 3.95 1.91
CA THR A 68 1.49 3.39 2.77
C THR A 68 0.15 4.01 2.36
N THR A 69 -0.82 3.20 1.92
CA THR A 69 -2.03 3.75 1.29
C THR A 69 -2.90 4.56 2.24
N CYS A 70 -2.78 4.33 3.55
CA CYS A 70 -3.54 5.07 4.57
C CYS A 70 -2.96 6.41 5.00
N THR A 71 -1.85 6.88 4.39
CA THR A 71 -1.28 8.19 4.74
C THR A 71 -1.87 9.33 3.89
N PRO A 72 -2.03 10.54 4.45
CA PRO A 72 -2.53 11.70 3.71
C PRO A 72 -1.73 12.05 2.46
N GLU A 73 -0.41 11.82 2.49
CA GLU A 73 0.50 12.07 1.38
C GLU A 73 0.18 11.16 0.18
N TYR A 74 -0.38 9.98 0.44
CA TYR A 74 -0.79 9.02 -0.58
C TYR A 74 -2.25 9.24 -1.03
N TYR A 75 -3.23 9.11 -0.13
CA TYR A 75 -4.64 9.06 -0.52
C TYR A 75 -5.17 10.39 -1.10
N ARG A 76 -4.47 11.52 -0.89
CA ARG A 76 -4.79 12.78 -1.57
C ARG A 76 -4.80 12.65 -3.08
N TRP A 77 -3.99 11.75 -3.65
CA TRP A 77 -3.93 11.50 -5.08
C TRP A 77 -5.11 10.65 -5.55
N GLU A 78 -5.59 9.72 -4.72
CA GLU A 78 -6.82 8.97 -5.00
C GLU A 78 -8.03 9.91 -4.97
N GLN A 79 -8.11 10.80 -3.99
CA GLN A 79 -9.16 11.83 -3.92
C GLN A 79 -9.14 12.73 -5.17
N TRP A 80 -7.96 13.21 -5.57
CA TRP A 80 -7.80 14.00 -6.79
C TRP A 80 -8.17 13.21 -8.05
N PHE A 81 -7.79 11.93 -8.14
CA PHE A 81 -8.12 11.11 -9.30
C PHE A 81 -9.63 10.82 -9.36
N PHE A 82 -10.27 10.57 -8.21
CA PHE A 82 -11.71 10.42 -8.10
C PHE A 82 -12.45 11.65 -8.62
N THR A 83 -12.03 12.86 -8.28
CA THR A 83 -12.67 14.08 -8.81
C THR A 83 -12.49 14.21 -10.33
N LYS A 84 -11.34 13.81 -10.88
CA LYS A 84 -11.12 13.78 -12.34
C LYS A 84 -12.02 12.78 -13.05
N LEU A 85 -12.26 11.61 -12.45
CA LEU A 85 -13.19 10.63 -13.00
C LEU A 85 -14.65 11.10 -12.89
N TYR A 86 -14.99 11.78 -11.80
CA TYR A 86 -16.31 12.38 -11.60
C TYR A 86 -16.61 13.48 -12.62
N GLU A 87 -15.66 14.40 -12.84
CA GLU A 87 -15.75 15.45 -13.88
C GLU A 87 -15.97 14.88 -15.29
N LYS A 88 -15.44 13.68 -15.57
CA LYS A 88 -15.61 12.97 -16.84
C LYS A 88 -16.86 12.09 -16.92
N GLY A 89 -17.69 12.07 -15.87
CA GLY A 89 -18.89 11.21 -15.80
C GLY A 89 -18.59 9.71 -15.66
N LEU A 90 -17.35 9.33 -15.37
CA LEU A 90 -16.92 7.93 -15.19
C LEU A 90 -17.22 7.44 -13.76
N VAL A 91 -17.30 8.37 -12.81
CA VAL A 91 -17.79 8.12 -11.45
C VAL A 91 -19.08 8.90 -11.29
N TYR A 92 -20.14 8.23 -10.85
CA TYR A 92 -21.45 8.83 -10.66
C TYR A 92 -22.20 8.13 -9.52
N LYS A 93 -23.12 8.86 -8.90
CA LYS A 93 -24.03 8.30 -7.89
C LYS A 93 -25.30 7.80 -8.57
N LYS A 94 -25.68 6.55 -8.33
CA LYS A 94 -26.91 5.94 -8.84
C LYS A 94 -27.56 5.09 -7.76
N THR A 95 -28.88 5.17 -7.65
CA THR A 95 -29.66 4.27 -6.79
C THR A 95 -29.83 2.93 -7.50
N SER A 96 -29.37 1.86 -6.87
CA SER A 96 -29.51 0.48 -7.35
C SER A 96 -29.51 -0.46 -6.15
N ALA A 97 -30.12 -1.64 -6.29
CA ALA A 97 -29.84 -2.73 -5.37
C ALA A 97 -28.35 -3.09 -5.48
N VAL A 98 -27.71 -3.28 -4.33
CA VAL A 98 -26.34 -3.77 -4.17
C VAL A 98 -26.36 -4.92 -3.16
N ASN A 99 -25.29 -5.69 -3.12
CA ASN A 99 -25.14 -6.84 -2.22
C ASN A 99 -25.14 -6.46 -0.74
#